data_AF-A0A940HR82-F1
#
_entry.id   AF-A0A940HR82-F1
#
_cell.length_a   1.000
_cell.length_b   1.000
_cell.length_c   1.000
_cell.angle_alpha   90.00
_cell.angle_beta   90.00
_cell.angle_gamma   90.00
#
_symmetry.space_group_name_H-M   'P 1'
#
loop_
_entity.id
_entity.type
_entity.pdbx_description
1 polymer ?
#
loop_
_entity_poly.entity_id
_entity_poly.type
_entity_poly.pdbx_seq_one_letter_code
_entity_poly.pdbx_strand_id
1 'polypeptide(L)' 'HGPEEVDLVRSGLEETMITATREIMDAWKSNPSIPDMRTAAYVVAINKVGTSYAELGIFP' A
#
# COMPACT_ATOMS: atom_id res chain seq x y z
N HIS A 1 19.22 12.68 -24.43
CA HIS A 1 19.59 12.65 -23.01
C HIS A 1 18.44 12.01 -22.26
N GLY A 2 18.70 10.96 -21.47
CA GLY A 2 17.69 10.27 -20.68
C GLY A 2 17.24 11.11 -19.47
N PRO A 3 16.26 10.61 -18.69
CA PRO A 3 15.79 11.29 -17.50
C PRO A 3 16.93 11.48 -16.49
N GLU A 4 16.93 12.63 -15.82
CA GLU A 4 17.85 12.91 -14.72
C GLU A 4 17.39 12.18 -13.44
N GLU A 5 18.27 12.05 -12.45
CA GLU A 5 17.94 11.40 -11.16
C GLU A 5 16.66 11.98 -10.53
N VAL A 6 16.49 13.30 -10.62
CA VAL A 6 15.30 13.99 -10.09
C VAL A 6 14.00 13.54 -10.75
N ASP A 7 14.03 13.24 -12.05
CA ASP A 7 12.85 12.78 -12.78
C ASP A 7 12.47 11.37 -12.35
N LEU A 8 13.48 10.50 -12.16
CA LEU A 8 13.28 9.14 -11.67
C LEU A 8 12.74 9.10 -10.25
N VAL A 9 13.26 9.95 -9.36
CA VAL A 9 12.78 10.05 -7.97
C VAL A 9 11.32 10.52 -7.94
N ARG A 10 10.99 11.54 -8.75
CA ARG A 10 9.62 12.07 -8.83
C ARG A 10 8.64 11.04 -9.40
N SER A 11 9.00 10.35 -10.48
CA SER A 11 8.14 9.34 -11.09
C SER A 11 7.94 8.14 -10.16
N GLY A 12 9.00 7.70 -9.47
CA GLY A 12 8.90 6.60 -8.51
C GLY A 12 8.03 6.95 -7.29
N LEU A 13 8.13 8.20 -6.80
CA LEU A 13 7.28 8.68 -5.72
C LEU A 13 5.81 8.75 -6.18
N GLU A 14 5.54 9.32 -7.35
CA GLU A 14 4.19 9.42 -7.91
C GLU A 14 3.54 8.04 -8.06
N GLU A 15 4.25 7.10 -8.67
CA GLU A 15 3.76 5.73 -8.87
C GLU A 15 3.46 5.03 -7.54
N THR A 16 4.37 5.14 -6.57
CA THR A 16 4.21 4.53 -5.25
C THR A 16 3.00 5.11 -4.52
N MET A 17 2.83 6.44 -4.55
CA MET A 17 1.73 7.12 -3.87
C MET A 17 0.37 6.81 -4.53
N ILE A 18 0.31 6.76 -5.87
CA ILE A 18 -0.90 6.38 -6.60
C ILE A 18 -1.31 4.94 -6.24
N THR A 19 -0.35 4.02 -6.27
CA THR A 19 -0.60 2.60 -6.00
C THR A 19 -1.07 2.39 -4.57
N ALA A 20 -0.38 2.98 -3.58
CA ALA A 20 -0.77 2.89 -2.18
C ALA A 20 -2.17 3.49 -1.92
N THR A 21 -2.48 4.64 -2.53
CA THR A 21 -3.79 5.28 -2.35
C THR A 21 -4.92 4.44 -2.93
N ARG A 22 -4.73 3.84 -4.12
CA ARG A 22 -5.74 2.95 -4.72
C ARG A 22 -6.02 1.76 -3.84
N GLU A 23 -4.99 1.08 -3.36
CA GLU A 23 -5.12 -0.07 -2.48
C GLU A 23 -5.89 0.25 -1.18
N ILE A 24 -5.57 1.38 -0.55
CA ILE A 24 -6.28 1.86 0.66
C ILE A 24 -7.75 2.17 0.35
N MET A 25 -8.02 2.81 -0.78
CA MET A 25 -9.37 3.16 -1.21
C MET A 25 -10.21 1.91 -1.53
N ASP A 26 -9.60 0.89 -2.14
CA ASP A 26 -10.26 -0.36 -2.46
C ASP A 26 -10.60 -1.13 -1.18
N ALA A 27 -9.68 -1.19 -0.20
CA ALA A 27 -9.95 -1.78 1.10
C ALA A 27 -11.09 -1.05 1.83
N TRP A 28 -11.10 0.30 1.80
CA TRP A 28 -12.15 1.08 2.43
C TRP A 28 -13.52 0.87 1.77
N LYS A 29 -13.58 0.93 0.43
CA LYS A 29 -14.83 0.83 -0.32
C LYS A 29 -15.40 -0.58 -0.37
N SER A 30 -14.55 -1.61 -0.31
CA SER A 30 -14.98 -3.01 -0.35
C SER A 30 -15.52 -3.53 0.98
N ASN A 31 -15.23 -2.85 2.10
CA ASN A 31 -15.65 -3.28 3.42
C ASN A 31 -16.40 -2.17 4.18
N PRO A 32 -17.75 -2.22 4.24
CA PRO A 32 -18.58 -1.25 4.96
C PRO A 32 -18.31 -1.15 6.48
N SER A 33 -17.63 -2.14 7.07
CA SER A 33 -17.25 -2.08 8.49
C SER A 33 -16.04 -1.20 8.77
N ILE A 34 -15.30 -0.78 7.74
CA ILE A 34 -14.16 0.12 7.87
C ILE A 34 -14.67 1.57 7.87
N PRO A 35 -14.56 2.31 8.98
CA PRO A 35 -15.22 3.60 9.13
C PRO A 35 -14.52 4.74 8.37
N ASP A 36 -13.22 4.64 8.13
CA ASP A 36 -12.42 5.71 7.53
C ASP A 36 -11.17 5.19 6.81
N MET A 37 -10.56 6.06 5.99
CA MET A 37 -9.32 5.77 5.26
C MET A 37 -8.13 5.45 6.17
N ARG A 38 -8.10 6.01 7.39
CA ARG A 38 -7.00 5.74 8.34
C ARG A 38 -7.04 4.27 8.75
N THR A 39 -8.22 3.78 9.10
CA THR A 39 -8.45 2.38 9.48
C THR A 39 -8.19 1.46 8.29
N ALA A 40 -8.62 1.83 7.09
CA ALA A 40 -8.32 1.09 5.87
C ALA A 40 -6.80 0.96 5.62
N ALA A 41 -6.04 2.03 5.84
CA ALA A 41 -4.59 2.01 5.72
C ALA A 41 -3.92 1.05 6.72
N TYR A 42 -4.42 1.00 7.96
CA TYR A 42 -3.95 0.02 8.94
C TYR A 42 -4.30 -1.41 8.56
N VAL A 43 -5.51 -1.67 8.02
CA VAL A 43 -5.90 -2.99 7.53
C VAL A 43 -4.95 -3.46 6.41
N VAL A 44 -4.68 -2.60 5.43
CA VAL A 44 -3.72 -2.90 4.35
C VAL A 44 -2.33 -3.18 4.92
N ALA A 45 -1.83 -2.37 5.85
CA ALA A 45 -0.51 -2.55 6.44
C ALA A 45 -0.40 -3.87 7.22
N ILE A 46 -1.40 -4.20 8.05
CA ILE A 46 -1.44 -5.44 8.82
C ILE A 46 -1.49 -6.66 7.90
N ASN A 47 -2.30 -6.61 6.84
CA ASN A 47 -2.37 -7.70 5.86
C ASN A 47 -1.02 -7.93 5.18
N LYS A 48 -0.32 -6.87 4.75
CA LYS A 48 1.02 -6.98 4.15
C LYS A 48 2.03 -7.62 5.10
N VAL A 49 2.06 -7.17 6.36
CA VAL A 49 2.93 -7.77 7.38
C VAL A 49 2.56 -9.24 7.59
N GLY A 50 1.28 -9.55 7.75
CA GLY A 50 0.79 -10.92 7.91
C GLY A 50 1.22 -11.84 6.76
N THR A 51 1.08 -11.40 5.51
CA THR A 51 1.54 -12.12 4.32
C THR A 51 3.05 -12.38 4.38
N SER A 52 3.86 -11.37 4.69
CA SER A 52 5.31 -11.56 4.81
C SER A 52 5.70 -12.56 5.91
N TYR A 53 5.01 -12.54 7.06
CA TYR A 53 5.24 -13.51 8.12
C TYR A 53 4.82 -14.94 7.72
N ALA A 54 3.71 -15.08 6.98
CA ALA A 54 3.25 -16.36 6.45
C ALA A 54 4.23 -16.93 5.40
N GLU A 55 4.73 -16.10 4.50
CA GLU A 55 5.74 -16.48 3.49
C GLU A 55 7.07 -16.92 4.12
N LEU A 56 7.44 -16.34 5.25
CA LEU A 56 8.64 -16.72 6.02
C LEU A 56 8.43 -17.97 6.89
N GLY A 57 7.21 -18.51 6.97
CA GLY A 57 6.87 -19.66 7.82
C GLY A 57 6.94 -19.36 9.32
N ILE A 58 6.90 -18.08 9.71
CA ILE A 58 6.95 -17.62 11.11
C ILE A 58 5.54 -17.56 11.72
N PHE A 59 4.50 -17.69 10.89
CA PHE A 59 3.10 -17.71 11.31
C PHE A 59 2.65 -19.13 11.69
N PRO A 60 1.85 -19.30 12.77
CA PRO A 60 1.32 -20.61 13.19
C PRO A 60 0.41 -21.28 12.16
#